data_AF-A0A830FEV5-F1
#
_entry.id   AF-A0A830FEV5-F1
#
_cell.length_a   1.000
_cell.length_b   1.000
_cell.length_c   1.000
_cell.angle_alpha   90.00
_cell.angle_beta   90.00
_cell.angle_gamma   90.00
#
_symmetry.space_group_name_H-M   'P 1'
#
loop_
_entity.id
_entity.type
_entity.pdbx_description
1 polymer ?
#
loop_
_entity_poly.entity_id
_entity_poly.type
_entity_poly.pdbx_seq_one_letter_code
_entity_poly.pdbx_strand_id
1 'polypeptide(L)'
;MALKDVWQLCESQSYPATASELAANSGDATISHPGGDASLADVLETAGETEFSNADEAAAAVYGALPAESVGRIGYSDRDPTPMGVDGGEQKSL
;
A
#
# COMPACT_ATOMS: atom_id res chain seq x y z
N MET A 1 -7.33 4.08 -11.42
CA MET A 1 -6.67 5.34 -11.02
C MET A 1 -5.31 5.02 -10.42
N ALA A 2 -4.25 5.82 -10.67
CA ALA A 2 -2.95 5.55 -10.07
C ALA A 2 -2.94 6.01 -8.60
N LEU A 3 -2.06 5.42 -7.80
CA LEU A 3 -1.96 5.70 -6.36
C LEU A 3 -1.71 7.20 -6.07
N LYS A 4 -0.92 7.88 -6.91
CA LYS A 4 -0.68 9.34 -6.83
C LYS A 4 -1.94 10.20 -7.04
N ASP A 5 -2.91 9.70 -7.78
CA ASP A 5 -4.13 10.46 -8.09
C ASP A 5 -5.11 10.42 -6.89
N VAL A 6 -5.02 9.37 -6.04
CA VAL A 6 -5.74 9.28 -4.77
C VAL A 6 -5.38 10.45 -3.86
N TRP A 7 -4.10 10.75 -3.75
CA TRP A 7 -3.60 11.89 -2.97
C TRP A 7 -4.19 13.20 -3.47
N GLN A 8 -4.17 13.40 -4.78
CA GLN A 8 -4.67 14.63 -5.40
C GLN A 8 -6.19 14.79 -5.25
N LEU A 9 -6.91 13.66 -5.25
CA LEU A 9 -8.34 13.63 -4.92
C LEU A 9 -8.57 14.06 -3.48
N CYS A 10 -7.81 13.50 -2.53
CA CYS A 10 -7.89 13.84 -1.11
C CYS A 10 -7.55 15.33 -0.85
N GLU A 11 -6.53 15.88 -1.52
CA GLU A 11 -6.20 17.32 -1.43
C GLU A 11 -7.29 18.23 -1.99
N SER A 12 -8.08 17.75 -2.94
CA SER A 12 -9.19 18.51 -3.51
C SER A 12 -10.45 18.51 -2.63
N GLN A 13 -10.48 17.71 -1.55
CA GLN A 13 -11.60 17.65 -0.61
C GLN A 13 -11.50 18.73 0.47
N SER A 14 -12.65 19.06 1.06
CA SER A 14 -12.74 19.99 2.18
C SER A 14 -12.74 19.22 3.50
N TYR A 15 -11.94 19.66 4.46
CA TYR A 15 -11.81 19.02 5.78
C TYR A 15 -12.35 19.92 6.89
N PRO A 16 -12.86 19.34 8.00
CA PRO A 16 -12.93 17.90 8.32
C PRO A 16 -13.95 17.13 7.46
N ALA A 17 -13.62 15.88 7.10
CA ALA A 17 -14.46 15.00 6.29
C ALA A 17 -14.49 13.58 6.86
N THR A 18 -15.64 12.91 6.75
CA THR A 18 -15.78 11.52 7.18
C THR A 18 -15.35 10.53 6.10
N ALA A 19 -14.97 9.31 6.48
CA ALA A 19 -14.68 8.24 5.52
C ALA A 19 -15.87 7.96 4.59
N SER A 20 -17.10 8.04 5.09
CA SER A 20 -18.30 7.86 4.29
C SER A 20 -18.50 9.00 3.28
N GLU A 21 -18.18 10.25 3.64
CA GLU A 21 -18.23 11.39 2.72
C GLU A 21 -17.13 11.33 1.67
N LEU A 22 -15.90 10.96 2.07
CA LEU A 22 -14.81 10.74 1.12
C LEU A 22 -15.13 9.60 0.15
N ALA A 23 -15.67 8.49 0.65
CA ALA A 23 -16.12 7.37 -0.19
C ALA A 23 -17.26 7.79 -1.14
N ALA A 24 -18.23 8.55 -0.65
CA ALA A 24 -19.33 9.06 -1.48
C ALA A 24 -18.85 10.05 -2.55
N ASN A 25 -17.92 10.96 -2.21
CA ASN A 25 -17.35 11.93 -3.16
C ASN A 25 -16.41 11.26 -4.16
N SER A 26 -15.72 10.20 -3.75
CA SER A 26 -14.83 9.43 -4.62
C SER A 26 -15.59 8.41 -5.47
N GLY A 27 -16.81 8.03 -5.06
CA GLY A 27 -17.66 7.08 -5.76
C GLY A 27 -16.97 5.72 -5.97
N ASP A 28 -17.13 5.15 -7.16
CA ASP A 28 -16.50 3.89 -7.59
C ASP A 28 -15.02 4.05 -7.99
N ALA A 29 -14.30 5.01 -7.43
CA ALA A 29 -12.88 5.22 -7.73
C ALA A 29 -12.07 3.97 -7.37
N THR A 30 -11.54 3.29 -8.39
CA THR A 30 -10.69 2.10 -8.23
C THR A 30 -9.22 2.48 -8.27
N ILE A 31 -8.49 2.11 -7.23
CA ILE A 31 -7.05 2.27 -7.08
C ILE A 31 -6.37 1.07 -7.73
N SER A 32 -5.56 1.33 -8.76
CA SER A 32 -4.77 0.28 -9.42
C SER A 32 -3.38 0.25 -8.80
N HIS A 33 -3.00 -0.89 -8.25
CA HIS A 33 -1.73 -1.13 -7.58
C HIS A 33 -1.03 -2.38 -8.14
N PRO A 34 0.28 -2.57 -7.90
CA PRO A 34 1.02 -3.74 -8.41
C PRO A 34 0.49 -5.10 -7.93
N GLY A 35 -0.29 -5.11 -6.84
CA GLY A 35 -0.91 -6.31 -6.26
C GLY A 35 -2.35 -6.56 -6.73
N GLY A 36 -2.93 -5.70 -7.57
CA GLY A 36 -4.33 -5.78 -7.99
C GLY A 36 -5.03 -4.43 -8.07
N ASP A 37 -6.36 -4.47 -8.17
CA ASP A 37 -7.21 -3.28 -8.14
C ASP A 37 -8.08 -3.32 -6.89
N ALA A 38 -8.15 -2.20 -6.17
CA ALA A 38 -8.92 -2.06 -4.94
C ALA A 38 -9.86 -0.84 -5.02
N SER A 39 -11.07 -0.98 -4.52
CA SER A 39 -12.01 0.15 -4.44
C SER A 39 -11.61 1.09 -3.31
N LEU A 40 -11.56 2.40 -3.58
CA LEU A 40 -11.22 3.39 -2.56
C LEU A 40 -12.24 3.40 -1.41
N ALA A 41 -13.52 3.13 -1.71
CA ALA A 41 -14.56 3.01 -0.70
C ALA A 41 -14.32 1.80 0.23
N ASP A 42 -14.02 0.62 -0.33
CA ASP A 42 -13.70 -0.58 0.47
C ASP A 42 -12.44 -0.37 1.33
N VAL A 43 -11.43 0.33 0.79
CA VAL A 43 -10.20 0.61 1.52
C VAL A 43 -10.45 1.57 2.67
N LEU A 44 -11.26 2.62 2.47
CA LEU A 44 -11.67 3.54 3.55
C LEU A 44 -12.51 2.83 4.61
N GLU A 45 -13.40 1.93 4.22
CA GLU A 45 -14.19 1.12 5.17
C GLU A 45 -13.29 0.17 5.96
N THR A 46 -12.29 -0.43 5.30
CA THR A 46 -11.30 -1.33 5.94
C THR A 46 -10.35 -0.58 6.88
N ALA A 47 -10.01 0.67 6.58
CA ALA A 47 -9.16 1.50 7.43
C ALA A 47 -9.76 1.72 8.82
N GLY A 48 -11.10 1.64 8.96
CA GLY A 48 -11.80 1.77 10.24
C GLY A 48 -11.76 3.18 10.85
N GLU A 49 -11.22 4.16 10.12
CA GLU A 49 -11.08 5.55 10.53
C GLU A 49 -12.34 6.31 10.10
N THR A 50 -13.04 6.94 11.05
CA THR A 50 -14.36 7.55 10.77
C THR A 50 -14.30 9.00 10.30
N GLU A 51 -13.28 9.74 10.72
CA GLU A 51 -13.09 11.17 10.44
C GLU A 51 -11.63 11.48 10.15
N PHE A 52 -11.41 12.33 9.15
CA PHE A 52 -10.11 12.83 8.77
C PHE A 52 -10.07 14.34 8.95
N SER A 53 -8.98 14.81 9.56
CA SER A 53 -8.77 16.24 9.82
C SER A 53 -8.14 16.95 8.61
N ASN A 54 -7.47 16.20 7.74
CA ASN A 54 -6.76 16.72 6.58
C ASN A 54 -6.53 15.64 5.51
N ALA A 55 -6.07 16.07 4.34
CA ALA A 55 -5.81 15.20 3.19
C ALA A 55 -4.67 14.20 3.41
N ASP A 56 -3.67 14.56 4.21
CA ASP A 56 -2.53 13.69 4.52
C ASP A 56 -3.02 12.46 5.32
N GLU A 57 -3.87 12.70 6.33
CA GLU A 57 -4.49 11.67 7.16
C GLU A 57 -5.37 10.73 6.33
N ALA A 58 -6.25 11.28 5.50
CA ALA A 58 -7.11 10.48 4.61
C ALA A 58 -6.31 9.62 3.63
N ALA A 59 -5.29 10.21 3.01
CA ALA A 59 -4.44 9.47 2.09
C ALA A 59 -3.63 8.40 2.82
N ALA A 60 -3.04 8.71 3.98
CA ALA A 60 -2.28 7.78 4.81
C ALA A 60 -3.12 6.57 5.24
N ALA A 61 -4.38 6.79 5.63
CA ALA A 61 -5.31 5.71 5.94
C ALA A 61 -5.56 4.80 4.73
N VAL A 62 -5.75 5.38 3.54
CA VAL A 62 -5.90 4.62 2.29
C VAL A 62 -4.64 3.82 1.96
N TYR A 63 -3.45 4.42 2.12
CA TYR A 63 -2.17 3.72 1.92
C TYR A 63 -1.94 2.60 2.94
N GLY A 64 -2.34 2.80 4.20
CA GLY A 64 -2.16 1.84 5.29
C GLY A 64 -3.16 0.68 5.26
N ALA A 65 -4.38 0.91 4.75
CA ALA A 65 -5.40 -0.12 4.61
C ALA A 65 -5.20 -1.01 3.36
N LEU A 66 -4.42 -0.57 2.37
CA LEU A 66 -3.98 -1.44 1.30
C LEU A 66 -3.02 -2.51 1.86
N PRO A 67 -3.18 -3.79 1.49
CA PRO A 67 -2.26 -4.84 1.93
C PRO A 67 -0.84 -4.47 1.52
N ALA A 68 0.15 -4.83 2.35
CA ALA A 68 1.56 -4.47 2.11
C ALA A 68 2.13 -5.02 0.78
N GLU A 69 1.41 -5.92 0.12
CA GLU A 69 1.65 -6.40 -1.25
C GLU A 69 1.37 -5.32 -2.33
N SER A 70 0.55 -4.31 -2.00
CA SER A 70 0.18 -3.17 -2.84
C SER A 70 1.19 -2.02 -2.80
N VAL A 71 1.95 -1.91 -1.71
CA VAL A 71 3.09 -0.99 -1.61
C VAL A 71 4.29 -1.74 -2.18
N GLY A 72 4.51 -1.55 -3.49
CA GLY A 72 5.51 -2.28 -4.25
C GLY A 72 6.82 -2.56 -3.48
N ARG A 73 7.08 -3.86 -3.32
CA ARG A 73 8.25 -4.57 -2.75
C ARG A 73 8.21 -4.88 -1.25
N ILE A 74 7.47 -5.93 -0.88
CA ILE A 74 8.01 -6.93 0.04
C ILE A 74 8.81 -7.92 -0.81
N GLY A 75 10.09 -7.62 -1.01
CA GLY A 75 10.95 -8.42 -1.88
C GLY A 75 12.25 -7.72 -2.25
N TYR A 76 13.08 -7.39 -1.27
CA TYR A 76 14.51 -7.61 -1.47
C TYR A 76 14.70 -9.14 -1.51
N SER A 77 14.45 -9.77 -2.66
CA SER A 77 14.98 -11.10 -2.95
C SER A 77 16.31 -10.96 -3.74
N ASP A 78 17.08 -9.93 -3.40
CA ASP A 78 18.43 -9.64 -3.91
C ASP A 78 19.47 -9.58 -2.76
N ARG A 79 19.11 -10.04 -1.56
CA ARG A 79 20.05 -10.12 -0.44
C ARG A 79 20.00 -11.45 0.29
N ASP A 80 20.48 -12.47 -0.41
CA ASP A 80 21.52 -13.29 0.19
C ASP A 80 22.79 -13.17 -0.68
N PRO A 81 23.76 -12.30 -0.33
CA PRO A 81 25.13 -12.61 -0.67
C PRO A 81 25.52 -13.78 0.23
N THR A 82 25.43 -15.02 -0.26
CA THR A 82 26.11 -16.12 0.42
C THR A 82 27.60 -15.74 0.54
N PRO A 83 28.12 -15.58 1.76
CA PRO A 83 29.52 -15.22 1.95
C PRO A 83 30.42 -16.35 1.44
N MET A 84 31.49 -16.00 0.74
CA MET A 84 32.60 -16.92 0.51
C MET A 84 33.21 -17.32 1.84
N GLY A 85 33.27 -18.62 2.13
CA GLY A 85 34.15 -19.15 3.17
C GLY A 85 33.66 -20.41 3.86
N VAL A 86 34.18 -21.55 3.40
CA VAL A 86 34.58 -22.74 4.16
C VAL A 86 33.49 -23.54 4.91
N ASP A 87 33.19 -24.73 4.39
CA ASP A 87 33.44 -25.92 5.21
C ASP A 87 34.11 -27.00 4.35
N GLY A 88 35.23 -27.49 4.85
CA GLY A 88 36.05 -28.49 4.21
C GLY A 88 35.58 -29.90 4.58
N GLY A 89 35.81 -30.84 3.67
CA GLY A 89 35.59 -32.28 3.85
C GLY A 89 34.52 -32.78 2.89
N GLU A 90 34.77 -33.66 1.93
CA GLU A 90 35.74 -34.75 1.90
C GLU A 90 36.05 -35.05 0.43
N GLN A 91 37.32 -34.96 0.04
CA GLN A 91 37.79 -35.59 -1.19
C GLN A 91 37.81 -37.11 -0.94
N LYS A 92 36.96 -37.86 -1.65
CA LYS A 92 37.20 -39.28 -1.86
C LYS A 92 37.51 -39.53 -3.32
N SER A 93 38.77 -39.87 -3.55
CA SER A 93 39.27 -40.53 -4.74
C SER A 93 38.61 -41.91 -4.91
N LEU A 94 38.25 -42.24 -6.15
CA LEU A 94 38.60 -43.50 -6.82
C LEU A 94 38.30 -43.38 -8.32
#